data_AF-A0A3A6HPJ7-F1
#
_entry.id   AF-A0A3A6HPJ7-F1
#
_cell.length_a   1.000
_cell.length_b   1.000
_cell.length_c   1.000
_cell.angle_alpha   90.00
_cell.angle_beta   90.00
_cell.angle_gamma   90.00
#
_symmetry.space_group_name_H-M   'P 1'
#
loop_
_entity.id
_entity.type
_entity.pdbx_description
1 polymer ?
#
loop_
_entity_poly.entity_id
_entity_poly.type
_entity_poly.pdbx_seq_one_letter_code
_entity_poly.pdbx_strand_id
1 'polypeptide(L)'
;MSKMAEMAQTIEELRTAAASINAAADWLYQQFSGDDDKAQSTEAPAKKESKPELKLEVVRAVLAEKSRAGHTAEVRALLQKYGAAKLSEIDPANYEALLQDAEVISNGS
;
A
#
# COMPACT_ATOMS: atom_id res chain seq x y z
N MET A 1 -1.73 -7.62 52.06
CA MET A 1 -1.71 -6.51 51.08
C MET A 1 -3.15 -6.08 50.82
N SER A 2 -3.43 -4.78 50.68
CA SER A 2 -4.82 -4.29 50.50
C SER A 2 -5.32 -4.64 49.09
N LYS A 3 -6.62 -4.94 48.93
CA LYS A 3 -7.26 -5.21 47.62
C LYS A 3 -6.96 -4.12 46.58
N MET A 4 -6.76 -2.88 47.03
CA MET A 4 -6.40 -1.77 46.14
C MET A 4 -4.98 -1.90 45.57
N ALA A 5 -4.04 -2.49 46.31
CA ALA A 5 -2.68 -2.72 45.84
C ALA A 5 -2.64 -3.81 44.76
N GLU A 6 -3.44 -4.86 44.93
CA GLU A 6 -3.60 -5.93 43.94
C GLU A 6 -4.25 -5.40 42.65
N MET A 7 -5.31 -4.59 42.77
CA MET A 7 -5.95 -3.97 41.61
C MET A 7 -5.02 -3.01 40.85
N ALA A 8 -4.21 -2.22 41.57
CA ALA A 8 -3.21 -1.35 40.96
C ALA A 8 -2.14 -2.15 40.21
N GLN A 9 -1.69 -3.28 40.77
CA GLN A 9 -0.76 -4.19 40.11
C GLN A 9 -1.34 -4.77 38.82
N THR A 10 -2.60 -5.24 38.85
CA THR A 10 -3.24 -5.79 37.64
C THR A 10 -3.41 -4.74 36.53
N ILE A 11 -3.69 -3.47 36.90
CA ILE A 11 -3.77 -2.37 35.94
C ILE A 11 -2.40 -2.09 35.31
N GLU A 12 -1.33 -2.15 36.09
CA GLU A 12 0.03 -1.94 35.59
C GLU A 12 0.49 -3.07 34.66
N GLU A 13 0.17 -4.32 35.02
CA GLU A 13 0.40 -5.49 34.17
C GLU A 13 -0.35 -5.37 32.84
N LEU A 14 -1.61 -4.93 32.87
CA LEU A 14 -2.41 -4.73 31.66
C LEU A 14 -1.82 -3.61 30.77
N ARG A 15 -1.36 -2.51 31.37
CA ARG A 15 -0.69 -1.42 30.63
C ARG A 15 0.60 -1.90 29.97
N THR A 16 1.38 -2.71 30.69
CA THR A 16 2.64 -3.29 30.19
C THR A 16 2.39 -4.27 29.05
N ALA A 17 1.35 -5.10 29.16
CA ALA A 17 0.94 -6.00 28.09
C ALA A 17 0.51 -5.23 26.83
N ALA A 18 -0.29 -4.16 26.99
CA ALA A 18 -0.68 -3.30 25.88
C ALA A 18 0.53 -2.63 25.19
N ALA A 19 1.49 -2.13 25.98
CA ALA A 19 2.72 -1.56 25.44
C ALA A 19 3.54 -2.60 24.65
N SER A 20 3.59 -3.84 25.14
CA SER A 20 4.30 -4.94 24.47
C SER A 20 3.62 -5.35 23.17
N ILE A 21 2.28 -5.38 23.14
CA ILE A 21 1.50 -5.66 21.93
C ILE A 21 1.72 -4.57 20.88
N ASN A 22 1.67 -3.29 21.30
CA ASN A 22 1.94 -2.17 20.40
C ASN A 22 3.35 -2.25 19.82
N ALA A 23 4.36 -2.53 20.65
CA ALA A 23 5.73 -2.69 20.18
C ALA A 23 5.89 -3.85 19.18
N ALA A 24 5.19 -4.97 19.39
CA ALA A 24 5.18 -6.09 18.44
C ALA A 24 4.48 -5.72 17.13
N ALA A 25 3.36 -4.97 17.19
CA ALA A 25 2.67 -4.48 16.01
C ALA A 25 3.52 -3.48 15.22
N ASP A 26 4.19 -2.55 15.90
CA ASP A 26 5.12 -1.60 15.28
C ASP A 26 6.29 -2.34 14.63
N TRP A 27 6.87 -3.34 15.30
CA TRP A 27 7.94 -4.15 14.73
C TRP A 27 7.49 -4.92 13.48
N LEU A 28 6.29 -5.53 13.50
CA LEU A 28 5.72 -6.20 12.34
C LEU A 28 5.46 -5.22 11.21
N TYR A 29 4.91 -4.04 11.53
CA TYR A 29 4.72 -2.98 10.55
C TYR A 29 6.04 -2.61 9.89
N GLN A 30 7.09 -2.32 10.66
CA GLN A 30 8.42 -2.02 10.12
C GLN A 30 9.00 -3.17 9.28
N GLN A 31 8.79 -4.42 9.69
CA GLN A 31 9.31 -5.60 8.98
C GLN A 31 8.65 -5.81 7.61
N PHE A 32 7.33 -5.56 7.52
CA PHE A 32 6.56 -5.81 6.30
C PHE A 32 6.31 -4.55 5.45
N SER A 33 6.50 -3.36 6.00
CA SER A 33 6.37 -2.08 5.29
C SER A 33 7.63 -1.66 4.54
N GLY A 34 8.70 -2.48 4.56
CA GLY A 34 9.81 -2.42 3.60
C GLY A 34 10.41 -1.04 3.39
N ASP A 35 11.28 -0.60 4.31
CA ASP A 35 12.31 0.43 4.09
C ASP A 35 11.85 1.73 3.38
N ASP A 36 10.78 2.36 3.87
CA ASP A 36 10.55 3.80 3.70
C ASP A 36 10.65 4.47 5.07
N ASP A 37 11.90 4.86 5.34
CA ASP A 37 12.44 5.54 6.50
C ASP A 37 11.61 6.76 6.98
N LYS A 38 11.53 6.85 8.31
CA LYS A 38 11.29 8.03 9.16
C LYS A 38 9.87 8.58 9.26
N ALA A 39 9.22 8.37 10.40
CA ALA A 39 9.43 9.09 11.65
C ALA A 39 8.94 10.55 11.65
N GLN A 40 8.22 10.82 12.73
CA GLN A 40 7.98 12.12 13.35
C GLN A 40 6.68 12.84 12.93
N SER A 41 5.74 12.70 13.86
CA SER A 41 4.62 13.58 14.06
C SER A 41 5.01 15.07 14.04
N THR A 42 4.01 15.88 13.67
CA THR A 42 3.84 17.33 13.92
C THR A 42 4.83 18.29 13.24
N GLU A 43 4.48 18.73 12.02
CA GLU A 43 4.07 20.12 11.75
C GLU A 43 3.49 20.20 10.32
N ALA A 44 2.24 20.66 10.17
CA ALA A 44 1.67 21.05 8.88
C ALA A 44 2.37 22.35 8.38
N PRO A 45 2.15 22.85 7.14
CA PRO A 45 1.29 22.37 6.06
C PRO A 45 1.96 22.44 4.67
N ALA A 46 1.86 21.42 3.81
CA ALA A 46 1.83 21.66 2.37
C ALA A 46 1.46 20.43 1.54
N LYS A 47 0.37 20.65 0.80
CA LYS A 47 0.15 20.17 -0.57
C LYS A 47 -0.21 18.71 -0.77
N LYS A 48 -1.52 18.62 -1.03
CA LYS A 48 -2.22 17.76 -1.97
C LYS A 48 -2.69 16.45 -1.38
N GLU A 49 -3.75 16.59 -0.61
CA GLU A 49 -4.96 15.81 -0.88
C GLU A 49 -5.21 15.74 -2.40
N SER A 50 -5.00 14.58 -2.98
CA SER A 50 -5.73 14.10 -4.16
C SER A 50 -6.24 12.72 -3.76
N LYS A 51 -7.44 12.71 -3.17
CA LYS A 51 -8.69 12.26 -3.79
C LYS A 51 -8.70 10.73 -3.91
N PRO A 52 -9.77 10.03 -3.49
CA PRO A 52 -9.79 8.58 -3.44
C PRO A 52 -9.75 8.04 -4.86
N GLU A 53 -8.55 7.77 -5.36
CA GLU A 53 -8.32 7.24 -6.70
C GLU A 53 -8.71 5.76 -6.70
N LEU A 54 -9.60 5.41 -7.62
CA LEU A 54 -9.93 4.03 -7.96
C LEU A 54 -8.66 3.18 -7.98
N LYS A 55 -8.71 2.05 -7.26
CA LYS A 55 -7.56 1.27 -6.77
C LYS A 55 -6.48 1.03 -7.83
N LEU A 56 -5.56 2.00 -7.93
CA LEU A 56 -4.34 1.93 -8.72
C LEU A 56 -3.53 0.65 -8.45
N GLU A 57 -3.65 0.15 -7.23
CA GLU A 57 -3.04 -1.08 -6.77
C GLU A 57 -3.48 -2.31 -7.58
N VAL A 58 -4.77 -2.42 -7.93
CA VAL A 58 -5.28 -3.55 -8.71
C VAL A 58 -4.75 -3.48 -10.14
N VAL A 59 -4.81 -2.31 -10.77
CA VAL A 59 -4.32 -2.11 -12.14
C VAL A 59 -2.81 -2.32 -12.20
N ARG A 60 -2.07 -1.84 -11.20
CA ARG A 60 -0.63 -2.04 -11.09
C ARG A 60 -0.30 -3.51 -10.89
N ALA A 61 -1.05 -4.24 -10.06
CA ALA A 61 -0.83 -5.67 -9.85
C ALA A 61 -1.06 -6.45 -11.15
N VAL A 62 -2.15 -6.18 -11.88
CA VAL A 62 -2.47 -6.88 -13.14
C VAL A 62 -1.44 -6.58 -14.24
N LEU A 63 -1.00 -5.32 -14.38
CA LEU A 63 0.08 -4.98 -15.32
C LEU A 63 1.43 -5.57 -14.91
N ALA A 64 1.76 -5.55 -13.61
CA ALA A 64 3.00 -6.12 -13.09
C ALA A 64 3.04 -7.63 -13.29
N GLU A 65 1.92 -8.31 -13.07
CA GLU A 65 1.80 -9.75 -13.31
C GLU A 65 1.99 -10.09 -14.79
N LYS A 66 1.40 -9.30 -15.71
CA LYS A 66 1.61 -9.47 -17.16
C LYS A 66 3.06 -9.24 -17.58
N SER A 67 3.70 -8.22 -17.00
CA SER A 67 5.12 -7.98 -17.21
C SER A 67 5.95 -9.18 -16.72
N ARG A 68 5.62 -9.75 -15.55
CA ARG A 68 6.29 -10.95 -15.02
C ARG A 68 6.04 -12.20 -15.87
N ALA A 69 4.86 -12.31 -16.48
CA ALA A 69 4.53 -13.37 -17.43
C ALA A 69 5.29 -13.26 -18.76
N GLY A 70 6.11 -12.22 -18.97
CA GLY A 70 6.92 -12.02 -20.17
C GLY A 70 6.34 -11.03 -21.18
N HIS A 71 5.13 -10.52 -20.93
CA HIS A 71 4.46 -9.54 -21.80
C HIS A 71 4.87 -8.09 -21.48
N THR A 72 6.07 -7.85 -20.93
CA THR A 72 6.56 -6.50 -20.57
C THR A 72 6.55 -5.55 -21.75
N ALA A 73 6.86 -6.03 -22.96
CA ALA A 73 6.85 -5.22 -24.17
C ALA A 73 5.43 -4.76 -24.54
N GLU A 74 4.45 -5.64 -24.44
CA GLU A 74 3.04 -5.36 -24.73
C GLU A 74 2.43 -4.43 -23.68
N VAL A 75 2.73 -4.66 -22.40
CA VAL A 75 2.35 -3.76 -21.31
C VAL A 75 2.93 -2.36 -21.53
N ARG A 76 4.20 -2.26 -21.94
CA ARG A 76 4.83 -0.96 -22.24
C ARG A 76 4.20 -0.29 -23.46
N ALA A 77 3.93 -1.04 -24.52
CA ALA A 77 3.24 -0.52 -25.71
C ALA A 77 1.82 -0.03 -25.36
N LEU A 78 1.14 -0.74 -24.47
CA LEU A 78 -0.18 -0.35 -23.97
C LEU A 78 -0.11 0.97 -23.20
N LEU A 79 0.82 1.11 -22.25
CA LEU A 79 1.02 2.38 -21.54
C LEU A 79 1.30 3.53 -22.53
N GLN A 80 2.13 3.29 -23.54
CA GLN A 80 2.45 4.27 -24.58
C GLN A 80 1.26 4.62 -25.48
N LYS A 81 0.36 3.67 -25.77
CA LYS A 81 -0.92 3.93 -26.48
C LYS A 81 -1.78 4.95 -25.72
N TYR A 82 -1.75 4.90 -24.40
CA TYR A 82 -2.39 5.90 -23.53
C TYR A 82 -1.54 7.15 -23.29
N GLY A 83 -0.40 7.30 -23.99
CA GLY A 83 0.47 8.48 -23.95
C GLY A 83 1.45 8.52 -22.78
N ALA A 84 1.62 7.42 -22.05
CA ALA A 84 2.41 7.37 -20.83
C ALA A 84 3.52 6.31 -20.87
N ALA A 85 4.60 6.53 -20.13
CA ALA A 85 5.62 5.50 -19.95
C ALA A 85 5.31 4.59 -18.75
N LYS A 86 4.50 5.08 -17.80
CA LYS A 86 4.18 4.41 -16.54
C LYS A 86 2.71 4.58 -16.18
N LEU A 87 2.15 3.62 -15.45
CA LEU A 87 0.76 3.69 -14.97
C LEU A 87 0.49 4.94 -14.11
N SER A 88 1.49 5.42 -13.37
CA SER A 88 1.40 6.65 -12.58
C SER A 88 1.24 7.94 -13.38
N GLU A 89 1.49 7.89 -14.69
CA GLU A 89 1.34 9.04 -15.60
C GLU A 89 0.04 8.96 -16.41
N ILE A 90 -0.72 7.86 -16.27
CA ILE A 90 -1.99 7.67 -16.96
C ILE A 90 -3.09 8.31 -16.11
N ASP A 91 -3.97 9.05 -16.77
CA ASP A 91 -5.13 9.62 -16.10
C ASP A 91 -6.01 8.47 -15.53
N PRO A 92 -6.46 8.55 -14.27
CA PRO A 92 -7.35 7.56 -13.69
C PRO A 92 -8.61 7.25 -14.49
N ALA A 93 -9.10 8.20 -15.31
CA ALA A 93 -10.19 7.97 -16.24
C ALA A 93 -9.90 6.89 -17.29
N ASN A 94 -8.62 6.67 -17.62
CA ASN A 94 -8.18 5.67 -18.59
C ASN A 94 -7.77 4.34 -17.95
N TYR A 95 -7.75 4.23 -16.61
CA TYR A 95 -7.35 2.98 -15.93
C TYR A 95 -8.28 1.81 -16.23
N GLU A 96 -9.58 2.05 -16.35
CA GLU A 96 -10.54 0.99 -16.68
C GLU A 96 -10.32 0.45 -18.09
N ALA A 97 -10.16 1.34 -19.08
CA ALA A 97 -9.87 0.95 -20.46
C ALA A 97 -8.52 0.25 -20.58
N LEU A 98 -7.50 0.75 -19.87
CA LEU A 98 -6.19 0.13 -19.83
C LEU A 98 -6.24 -1.26 -19.18
N LEU A 99 -7.04 -1.45 -18.13
CA LEU A 99 -7.16 -2.75 -17.47
C LEU A 99 -7.82 -3.77 -18.41
N GLN A 100 -8.87 -3.38 -19.13
CA GLN A 100 -9.52 -4.23 -20.12
C GLN A 100 -8.56 -4.62 -21.25
N ASP A 101 -7.84 -3.66 -21.82
CA ASP A 101 -6.83 -3.95 -22.86
C ASP A 101 -5.72 -4.87 -22.30
N ALA A 102 -5.30 -4.64 -21.05
CA ALA A 102 -4.34 -5.50 -20.39
C ALA A 102 -4.88 -6.92 -20.21
N GLU A 103 -6.12 -7.10 -19.79
CA GLU A 103 -6.78 -8.41 -19.67
C GLU A 103 -6.81 -9.17 -21.00
N VAL A 104 -7.00 -8.48 -22.14
CA VAL A 104 -6.92 -9.11 -23.47
C VAL A 104 -5.51 -9.65 -23.76
N ILE A 105 -4.45 -8.96 -23.32
CA ILE A 105 -3.05 -9.46 -23.41
C ILE A 105 -2.87 -10.76 -22.62
N SER A 106 -3.71 -11.06 -21.61
CA SER A 106 -3.62 -12.31 -20.84
C SER A 106 -4.07 -13.56 -21.58
N ASN A 107 -4.91 -13.41 -22.62
CA ASN A 107 -5.58 -14.55 -23.23
C ASN A 107 -4.87 -15.07 -24.50
N GLY A 108 -3.61 -14.69 -24.69
CA GLY A 108 -2.72 -15.31 -25.67
C GLY A 108 -2.00 -16.50 -25.05
N SER A 109 -2.46 -17.71 -25.36
CA SER A 109 -1.71 -18.96 -25.14
C SER A 109 -0.42 -18.99 -25.96
#